data_AF-A0A3J4PPH6-F1
#
_entry.id   AF-A0A3J4PPH6-F1
#
_cell.length_a   1.000
_cell.length_b   1.000
_cell.length_c   1.000
_cell.angle_alpha   90.00
_cell.angle_beta   90.00
_cell.angle_gamma   90.00
#
_symmetry.space_group_name_H-M   'P 1'
#
loop_
_entity.id
_entity.type
_entity.pdbx_description
1 polymer ?
#
loop_
_entity_poly.entity_id
_entity_poly.type
_entity_poly.pdbx_seq_one_letter_code
_entity_poly.pdbx_strand_id
1 'polypeptide(L)'
;MKTTLNQAFIINKLSIDVKPELSSSGKVVFEANPDQKPYIVFDDHRDSPVGFGVKVSLTKKTYVIQRRVSSGDRSVSEGKKPSSVLKVKVGNVSDFPSIDQAREAARQLVQTMITTKRNPNKIKRQADVSELTMSEVFAQYRQHLDP
;
A
#
# COMPACT_ATOMS: atom_id res chain seq x y z
N MET A 1 4.24 14.82 -2.44
CA MET A 1 5.50 15.34 -1.84
C MET A 1 6.35 14.15 -1.37
N LYS A 2 7.68 14.28 -1.37
CA LYS A 2 8.66 13.25 -0.97
C LYS A 2 9.52 13.79 0.18
N THR A 3 9.81 12.95 1.16
CA THR A 3 10.72 13.26 2.26
C THR A 3 11.17 11.97 2.96
N THR A 4 12.23 12.03 3.76
CA THR A 4 12.71 10.87 4.49
C THR A 4 11.76 10.57 5.63
N LEU A 5 11.04 9.46 5.52
CA LEU A 5 10.12 9.04 6.58
C LEU A 5 10.88 8.29 7.67
N ASN A 6 10.59 8.67 8.91
CA ASN A 6 10.97 7.92 10.10
C ASN A 6 9.76 7.81 11.05
N GLN A 7 9.82 6.92 12.03
CA GLN A 7 8.69 6.62 12.90
C GLN A 7 8.20 7.88 13.65
N ALA A 8 9.11 8.66 14.22
CA ALA A 8 8.78 9.86 14.98
C ALA A 8 8.09 10.92 14.11
N PHE A 9 8.58 11.13 12.88
CA PHE A 9 7.98 12.04 11.92
C PHE A 9 6.56 11.60 11.54
N ILE A 10 6.38 10.31 11.24
CA ILE A 10 5.07 9.77 10.87
C ILE A 10 4.07 9.93 12.02
N ILE A 11 4.45 9.63 13.26
CA ILE A 11 3.55 9.71 14.41
C ILE A 11 3.26 11.16 14.77
N ASN A 12 4.31 11.98 14.93
CA ASN A 12 4.20 13.27 15.60
C ASN A 12 4.01 14.48 14.66
N LYS A 13 4.37 14.36 13.37
CA LYS A 13 4.33 15.50 12.42
C LYS A 13 3.24 15.38 11.38
N LEU A 14 2.96 14.18 10.91
CA LEU A 14 1.85 13.98 9.97
C LEU A 14 0.53 14.07 10.72
N SER A 15 -0.45 14.84 10.25
CA SER A 15 -1.83 14.82 10.76
C SER A 15 -2.79 15.13 9.62
N ILE A 16 -4.07 14.84 9.75
CA ILE A 16 -5.03 15.25 8.73
C ILE A 16 -5.22 16.77 8.71
N ASP A 17 -5.00 17.45 9.84
CA ASP A 17 -5.22 18.90 9.99
C ASP A 17 -4.09 19.76 9.41
N VAL A 18 -2.94 19.16 9.14
CA VAL A 18 -1.80 19.84 8.50
C VAL A 18 -1.26 19.00 7.35
N LYS A 19 -0.90 19.63 6.24
CA LYS A 19 -0.32 18.95 5.08
C LYS A 19 1.05 19.54 4.76
N PRO A 20 2.00 18.71 4.31
CA PRO A 20 3.28 19.21 3.86
C PRO A 20 3.15 19.85 2.47
N GLU A 21 3.61 21.08 2.36
CA GLU A 21 3.69 21.86 1.12
C GLU A 21 5.13 22.32 0.85
N LEU A 22 5.41 22.61 -0.41
CA LEU A 22 6.67 23.22 -0.83
C LEU A 22 6.50 24.73 -0.75
N SER A 23 7.25 25.37 0.15
CA SER A 23 7.35 26.83 0.18
C SER A 23 7.96 27.38 -1.12
N SER A 24 7.80 28.69 -1.35
CA SER A 24 8.45 29.41 -2.46
C SER A 24 9.98 29.25 -2.49
N SER A 25 10.59 28.96 -1.34
CA SER A 25 12.03 28.67 -1.20
C SER A 25 12.42 27.21 -1.48
N GLY A 26 11.47 26.36 -1.86
CA GLY A 26 11.68 24.93 -2.07
C GLY A 26 11.79 24.11 -0.78
N LYS A 27 11.65 24.72 0.39
CA LYS A 27 11.63 24.02 1.69
C LYS A 27 10.26 23.42 1.96
N VAL A 28 10.25 22.27 2.62
CA VAL A 28 9.05 21.64 3.15
C VAL A 28 8.54 22.42 4.35
N VAL A 29 7.30 22.89 4.26
CA VAL A 29 6.56 23.53 5.35
C VAL A 29 5.26 22.77 5.61
N PHE A 30 4.73 22.84 6.82
CA PHE A 30 3.44 22.24 7.16
C PHE A 30 2.41 23.34 7.28
N GLU A 31 1.41 23.30 6.40
CA GLU A 31 0.32 24.27 6.36
C GLU A 31 -0.98 23.63 6.82
N ALA A 32 -1.92 24.47 7.27
CA ALA A 32 -3.25 24.01 7.64
C ALA A 32 -3.93 23.31 6.44
N ASN A 33 -4.64 22.22 6.74
CA ASN A 33 -5.47 21.48 5.80
C ASN A 33 -6.95 21.67 6.17
N PRO A 34 -7.55 22.84 5.92
CA PRO A 34 -8.89 23.18 6.40
C PRO A 34 -9.96 22.23 5.89
N ASP A 35 -9.79 21.71 4.67
CA ASP A 35 -10.70 20.73 4.07
C ASP A 35 -10.50 19.30 4.59
N GLN A 36 -9.50 19.06 5.46
CA GLN A 36 -9.08 17.75 5.95
C GLN A 36 -8.93 16.71 4.81
N LYS A 37 -8.48 17.16 3.64
CA LYS A 37 -8.32 16.31 2.45
C LYS A 37 -7.20 15.30 2.70
N PRO A 38 -7.44 13.99 2.48
CA PRO A 38 -6.40 12.99 2.61
C PRO A 38 -5.23 13.23 1.64
N TYR A 39 -4.00 13.07 2.13
CA TYR A 39 -2.80 13.26 1.34
C TYR A 39 -1.82 12.10 1.51
N ILE A 40 -0.79 12.07 0.66
CA ILE A 40 0.26 11.06 0.69
C ILE A 40 1.63 11.72 0.73
N VAL A 41 2.45 11.28 1.67
CA VAL A 41 3.86 11.59 1.75
C VAL A 41 4.64 10.36 1.33
N PHE A 42 5.42 10.48 0.27
CA PHE A 42 6.27 9.41 -0.22
C PHE A 42 7.61 9.42 0.48
N ASP A 43 8.13 8.24 0.78
CA ASP A 43 9.42 8.05 1.42
C ASP A 43 10.55 8.16 0.37
N ASP A 44 11.60 8.89 0.71
CA ASP A 44 12.84 8.98 -0.09
C ASP A 44 14.06 8.33 0.57
N HIS A 45 13.86 7.68 1.73
CA HIS A 45 14.92 6.93 2.39
C HIS A 45 15.54 5.91 1.44
N ARG A 46 16.88 5.76 1.49
CA ARG A 46 17.65 4.89 0.58
C ARG A 46 17.12 3.46 0.52
N ASP A 47 16.73 2.92 1.67
CA ASP A 47 16.23 1.54 1.77
C ASP A 47 14.72 1.40 1.50
N SER A 48 14.05 2.49 1.15
CA SER A 48 12.61 2.49 0.87
C SER A 48 12.31 1.97 -0.53
N PRO A 49 11.35 1.05 -0.70
CA PRO A 49 10.94 0.64 -2.04
C PRO A 49 10.31 1.82 -2.78
N VAL A 50 10.65 1.97 -4.06
CA VAL A 50 10.17 3.09 -4.88
C VAL A 50 8.64 3.14 -4.90
N GLY A 51 8.11 4.30 -4.49
CA GLY A 51 6.68 4.55 -4.42
C GLY A 51 6.04 4.20 -3.07
N PHE A 52 6.83 3.83 -2.07
CA PHE A 52 6.40 3.67 -0.69
C PHE A 52 6.06 5.02 -0.07
N GLY A 53 5.09 5.05 0.82
CA GLY A 53 4.71 6.26 1.53
C GLY A 53 3.62 6.03 2.56
N VAL A 54 3.21 7.12 3.21
CA VAL A 54 2.13 7.13 4.19
C VAL A 54 0.98 7.96 3.63
N LYS A 55 -0.20 7.33 3.52
CA LYS A 55 -1.47 8.02 3.34
C LYS A 55 -1.99 8.47 4.70
N VAL A 56 -2.20 9.76 4.84
CA VAL A 56 -2.84 10.37 6.01
C VAL A 56 -4.30 10.59 5.65
N SER A 57 -5.21 10.02 6.44
CA SER A 57 -6.65 10.16 6.30
C SER A 57 -7.25 10.57 7.64
N LEU A 58 -8.52 10.99 7.63
CA LEU A 58 -9.23 11.46 8.82
C LEU A 58 -9.12 10.52 10.03
N THR A 59 -9.25 9.21 9.81
CA THR A 59 -9.34 8.23 10.89
C THR A 59 -8.04 7.48 11.16
N LYS A 60 -7.11 7.45 10.19
CA LYS A 60 -5.90 6.63 10.30
C LYS A 60 -4.83 7.02 9.31
N LYS A 61 -3.59 6.67 9.68
CA LYS A 61 -2.43 6.66 8.81
C LYS A 61 -2.20 5.26 8.27
N THR A 62 -1.88 5.16 6.99
CA THR A 62 -1.76 3.88 6.30
C THR A 62 -0.53 3.90 5.41
N TYR A 63 0.33 2.89 5.57
CA TYR A 63 1.42 2.65 4.63
C TYR A 63 0.84 2.20 3.28
N VAL A 64 1.34 2.80 2.21
CA VAL A 64 0.94 2.52 0.83
C VAL A 64 2.17 2.32 -0.03
N ILE A 65 2.01 1.55 -1.09
CA ILE A 65 3.02 1.36 -2.12
C ILE A 65 2.36 1.53 -3.49
N GLN A 66 2.98 2.33 -4.35
CA GLN A 66 2.55 2.47 -5.74
C GLN A 66 3.66 2.06 -6.70
N ARG A 67 3.34 1.19 -7.66
CA ARG A 67 4.30 0.66 -8.62
C ARG A 67 3.69 0.60 -10.00
N ARG A 68 4.48 0.99 -10.99
CA ARG A 68 4.14 0.78 -12.40
C ARG A 68 4.46 -0.67 -12.78
N VAL A 69 3.49 -1.36 -13.35
CA VAL A 69 3.60 -2.75 -13.84
C VAL A 69 3.22 -2.79 -15.32
N SER A 70 3.80 -3.72 -16.08
CA SER A 70 3.41 -3.95 -17.48
C SER A 70 2.05 -4.66 -17.54
N SER A 71 1.17 -4.25 -18.44
CA SER A 71 -0.20 -4.82 -18.52
C SER A 71 -0.30 -6.05 -19.44
N GLY A 72 0.75 -6.86 -19.57
CA GLY A 72 0.68 -8.10 -20.37
C GLY A 72 2.01 -8.84 -20.50
N ASP A 73 1.97 -10.08 -20.98
CA ASP A 73 3.14 -10.78 -21.49
C ASP A 73 3.55 -10.17 -22.84
N ARG A 74 4.86 -10.03 -23.06
CA ARG A 74 5.42 -9.46 -24.28
C ARG A 74 5.13 -10.44 -25.43
N SER A 75 4.04 -10.22 -26.16
CA SER A 75 3.95 -10.73 -27.53
C SER A 75 4.74 -9.79 -28.43
N VAL A 76 5.68 -10.34 -29.20
CA VAL A 76 6.59 -9.59 -30.10
C VAL A 76 5.82 -8.95 -31.28
N SER A 77 4.54 -9.28 -31.46
CA SER A 77 3.72 -8.89 -32.61
C SER A 77 2.82 -7.65 -32.39
N GLU A 78 2.65 -7.16 -31.16
CA GLU A 78 1.78 -6.01 -30.90
C GLU A 78 2.54 -4.96 -30.11
N GLY A 79 2.39 -3.69 -30.51
CA GLY A 79 3.04 -2.54 -29.89
C GLY A 79 2.95 -2.52 -28.36
N LYS A 80 3.89 -1.78 -27.75
CA LYS A 80 4.11 -1.68 -26.30
C LYS A 80 2.79 -1.54 -25.51
N LYS A 81 2.31 -2.65 -24.91
CA LYS A 81 1.09 -2.65 -24.07
C LYS A 81 1.21 -1.61 -22.95
N PRO A 82 0.16 -0.84 -22.66
CA PRO A 82 0.23 0.28 -21.71
C PRO A 82 0.59 -0.23 -20.32
N SER A 83 1.57 0.40 -19.67
CA SER A 83 1.88 0.10 -18.26
C SER A 83 0.83 0.73 -17.34
N SER A 84 0.32 -0.02 -16.37
CA SER A 84 -0.61 0.51 -15.36
C SER A 84 0.11 0.81 -14.04
N VAL A 85 -0.38 1.78 -13.27
CA VAL A 85 0.11 2.06 -11.92
C VAL A 85 -0.81 1.37 -10.92
N LEU A 86 -0.28 0.38 -10.22
CA LEU A 86 -0.98 -0.28 -9.12
C LEU A 86 -0.63 0.42 -7.81
N LYS A 87 -1.67 0.75 -7.04
CA LYS A 87 -1.55 1.29 -5.70
C LYS A 87 -2.15 0.30 -4.71
N VAL A 88 -1.38 -0.03 -3.68
CA VAL A 88 -1.69 -1.09 -2.72
C VAL A 88 -1.53 -0.55 -1.31
N LYS A 89 -2.43 -0.98 -0.43
CA LYS A 89 -2.31 -0.75 1.01
C LYS A 89 -1.33 -1.78 1.57
N VAL A 90 -0.28 -1.34 2.24
CA VAL A 90 0.67 -2.21 2.95
C VAL A 90 0.09 -2.61 4.31
N GLY A 91 -0.43 -1.63 5.06
CA GLY A 91 -1.09 -1.83 6.36
C GLY A 91 -1.29 -0.50 7.08
N ASN A 92 -1.99 -0.46 8.21
CA ASN A 92 -2.06 0.77 9.00
C ASN A 92 -0.70 1.03 9.68
N VAL A 93 -0.40 2.28 10.01
CA VAL A 93 0.88 2.59 10.70
C VAL A 93 0.95 1.91 12.07
N SER A 94 -0.19 1.80 12.77
CA SER A 94 -0.32 1.10 14.05
C SER A 94 -0.06 -0.40 13.99
N ASP A 95 -0.16 -1.01 12.80
CA ASP A 95 0.01 -2.45 12.63
C ASP A 95 1.50 -2.84 12.60
N PHE A 96 2.42 -1.87 12.52
CA PHE A 96 3.85 -2.10 12.43
C PHE A 96 4.61 -1.52 13.63
N PRO A 97 5.45 -2.34 14.31
CA PRO A 97 6.39 -1.88 15.33
C PRO A 97 7.37 -0.82 14.84
N SER A 98 7.80 -0.91 13.57
CA SER A 98 8.74 0.04 12.96
C SER A 98 8.47 0.25 11.48
N ILE A 99 8.91 1.41 10.96
CA ILE A 99 8.85 1.72 9.53
C ILE A 99 9.64 0.72 8.68
N ASP A 100 10.73 0.14 9.18
CA ASP A 100 11.56 -0.80 8.43
C ASP A 100 10.82 -2.10 8.14
N GLN A 101 10.00 -2.58 9.08
CA GLN A 101 9.13 -3.73 8.84
C GLN A 101 8.06 -3.40 7.80
N ALA A 102 7.53 -2.17 7.79
CA ALA A 102 6.59 -1.73 6.76
C ALA A 102 7.25 -1.62 5.38
N ARG A 103 8.52 -1.18 5.31
CA ARG A 103 9.31 -1.16 4.07
C ARG A 103 9.53 -2.57 3.53
N GLU A 104 9.88 -3.53 4.39
CA GLU A 104 10.05 -4.92 4.00
C GLU A 104 8.75 -5.55 3.48
N ALA A 105 7.64 -5.38 4.20
CA ALA A 105 6.33 -5.83 3.74
C ALA A 105 5.95 -5.20 2.39
N ALA A 106 6.28 -3.92 2.17
CA ALA A 106 6.08 -3.26 0.89
C ALA A 106 6.94 -3.86 -0.23
N ARG A 107 8.19 -4.27 0.03
CA ARG A 107 9.04 -4.95 -0.96
C ARG A 107 8.42 -6.28 -1.42
N GLN A 108 7.91 -7.07 -0.48
CA GLN A 108 7.23 -8.32 -0.78
C GLN A 108 6.00 -8.09 -1.67
N LEU A 109 5.18 -7.09 -1.33
CA LEU A 109 4.03 -6.70 -2.16
C LEU A 109 4.46 -6.22 -3.56
N VAL A 110 5.58 -5.51 -3.69
CA VAL A 110 6.15 -5.10 -4.98
C VAL A 110 6.56 -6.31 -5.80
N GLN A 111 7.22 -7.29 -5.19
CA GLN A 111 7.59 -8.51 -5.88
C GLN A 111 6.36 -9.24 -6.41
N THR A 112 5.32 -9.40 -5.59
CA THR A 112 4.05 -9.99 -6.04
C THR A 112 3.39 -9.18 -7.14
N MET A 113 3.42 -7.84 -7.07
CA MET A 113 2.88 -6.98 -8.14
C MET A 113 3.61 -7.17 -9.46
N ILE A 114 4.94 -7.29 -9.43
CA ILE A 114 5.75 -7.49 -10.65
C ILE A 114 5.46 -8.86 -11.25
N THR A 115 5.41 -9.91 -10.42
CA THR A 115 5.17 -11.28 -10.88
C THR A 115 3.75 -11.47 -11.39
N THR A 116 2.74 -11.02 -10.63
CA THR A 116 1.32 -11.29 -10.94
C THR A 116 0.67 -10.23 -11.83
N LYS A 117 1.30 -9.06 -11.98
CA LYS A 117 0.75 -7.87 -12.66
C LYS A 117 -0.61 -7.44 -12.11
N ARG A 118 -0.96 -7.86 -10.89
CA ARG A 118 -2.25 -7.65 -10.22
C ARG A 118 -2.04 -7.11 -8.82
N ASN A 119 -3.10 -6.58 -8.23
CA ASN A 119 -3.07 -6.08 -6.85
C ASN A 119 -2.99 -7.28 -5.86
N PRO A 120 -1.91 -7.42 -5.07
CA PRO A 120 -1.72 -8.56 -4.18
C PRO A 120 -2.83 -8.69 -3.13
N ASN A 121 -3.37 -7.57 -2.65
CA ASN A 121 -4.46 -7.61 -1.66
C ASN A 121 -5.76 -8.17 -2.24
N LYS A 122 -6.00 -7.98 -3.54
CA LYS A 122 -7.16 -8.60 -4.21
C LYS A 122 -6.96 -10.11 -4.35
N ILE A 123 -5.74 -10.54 -4.67
CA ILE A 123 -5.40 -11.97 -4.78
C ILE A 123 -5.57 -12.65 -3.43
N LYS A 124 -4.98 -12.07 -2.37
CA LYS A 124 -5.08 -12.63 -1.01
C LYS A 124 -6.54 -12.73 -0.55
N ARG A 125 -7.32 -11.65 -0.69
CA ARG A 125 -8.74 -11.67 -0.34
C ARG A 125 -9.54 -12.74 -1.09
N GLN A 126 -9.22 -12.97 -2.36
CA GLN A 126 -9.90 -14.00 -3.15
C GLN A 126 -9.55 -15.40 -2.63
N ALA A 127 -8.28 -15.65 -2.29
CA ALA A 127 -7.85 -16.91 -1.68
C ALA A 127 -8.50 -17.13 -0.31
N ASP A 128 -8.47 -16.12 0.58
CA ASP A 128 -9.06 -16.19 1.93
C ASP A 128 -10.56 -16.52 1.87
N VAL A 129 -11.31 -15.93 0.94
CA VAL A 129 -12.74 -16.21 0.74
C VAL A 129 -12.95 -17.65 0.24
N SER A 130 -12.14 -18.11 -0.71
CA SER A 130 -12.22 -19.49 -1.22
C SER A 130 -11.93 -20.54 -0.14
N GLU A 131 -10.92 -20.31 0.71
CA GLU A 131 -10.59 -21.21 1.82
C GLU A 131 -11.72 -21.28 2.86
N LEU A 132 -12.36 -20.14 3.16
CA LEU A 132 -13.47 -20.09 4.10
C LEU A 132 -14.69 -20.86 3.55
N THR A 133 -15.03 -20.67 2.28
CA THR A 133 -16.09 -21.46 1.60
C THR A 133 -15.78 -22.95 1.60
N MET A 134 -14.54 -23.36 1.29
CA MET A 134 -14.17 -24.78 1.35
C MET A 134 -14.34 -25.35 2.76
N SER A 135 -13.95 -24.60 3.79
CA SER A 135 -14.09 -25.01 5.18
C SER A 135 -15.55 -25.21 5.60
N GLU A 136 -16.45 -24.33 5.14
CA GLU A 136 -17.90 -24.46 5.35
C GLU A 136 -18.46 -25.73 4.68
N VAL A 137 -18.06 -26.01 3.44
CA VAL A 137 -18.46 -27.22 2.72
C VAL A 137 -18.01 -28.49 3.46
N PHE A 138 -16.76 -28.54 3.92
CA PHE A 138 -16.26 -29.68 4.70
C PHE A 138 -16.92 -29.81 6.08
N ALA A 139 -17.35 -28.70 6.69
CA ALA A 139 -18.09 -28.74 7.95
C ALA A 139 -19.49 -29.36 7.76
N GLN A 140 -20.21 -28.94 6.72
CA GLN A 140 -21.51 -29.53 6.36
C GLN A 140 -21.38 -31.01 6.00
N TYR A 141 -20.36 -31.38 5.22
CA TYR A 141 -20.11 -32.77 4.86
C TYR A 141 -19.83 -33.64 6.09
N ARG A 142 -19.04 -33.16 7.07
CA ARG A 142 -18.81 -33.88 8.32
C ARG A 142 -20.08 -34.07 9.14
N GLN A 143 -20.93 -33.04 9.24
CA GLN A 143 -22.24 -33.16 9.92
C GLN A 143 -23.17 -34.17 9.24
N HIS A 144 -23.05 -34.36 7.92
CA HIS A 144 -23.82 -35.37 7.20
C HIS A 144 -23.31 -36.80 7.41
N LEU A 145 -22.03 -36.96 7.79
CA LEU A 145 -21.40 -38.27 7.98
C LEU A 145 -21.45 -38.81 9.41
N ASP A 146 -21.65 -37.96 10.41
CA ASP A 146 -21.93 -38.35 11.81
C ASP A 146 -23.34 -37.86 12.23
N PRO A 147 -24.42 -38.62 11.93
CA PRO A 147 -25.79 -38.33 12.40
C PRO A 147 -25.99 -38.59 13.90
#